data_AF-A0A1M5QVM4-F1
#
_entry.id   AF-A0A1M5QVM4-F1
#
_cell.length_a   1.000
_cell.length_b   1.000
_cell.length_c   1.000
_cell.angle_alpha   90.00
_cell.angle_beta   90.00
_cell.angle_gamma   90.00
#
_symmetry.space_group_name_H-M   'P 1'
#
loop_
_entity.id
_entity.type
_entity.pdbx_description
1 polymer ?
#
loop_
_entity_poly.entity_id
_entity_poly.type
_entity_poly.pdbx_seq_one_letter_code
_entity_poly.pdbx_strand_id
1 'polypeptide(L)'
;MKPLLLVMLLASTPAFADDAAVLTCRNLKDPALRLACYDGISVAAKPLAKATEPASPAAIKAAEQSFGQPQKAVINAIESTIPGKFEGWEPNQQFTLANGQVWKIVDGSSAYFVGNDVKVRIEKGSFSAMFMKIEGSTQYPTVRRVK
;
A
#
# COMPACT_ATOMS: atom_id res chain seq x y z
N MET A 1 19.11 -41.61 -23.20
CA MET A 1 18.74 -40.46 -22.33
C MET A 1 17.23 -40.27 -22.33
N LYS A 2 16.47 -41.21 -21.77
CA LYS A 2 15.01 -41.15 -21.64
C LYS A 2 14.45 -41.72 -20.31
N PRO A 3 15.21 -42.30 -19.36
CA PRO A 3 14.60 -42.81 -18.13
C PRO A 3 14.44 -41.73 -17.05
N LEU A 4 15.08 -40.57 -17.20
CA LEU A 4 15.12 -39.55 -16.14
C LEU A 4 13.83 -38.74 -15.99
N LEU A 5 12.93 -38.80 -16.98
CA LEU A 5 11.69 -38.02 -17.01
C LEU A 5 10.51 -38.70 -16.29
N LEU A 6 10.63 -39.99 -15.92
CA LEU A 6 9.52 -40.74 -15.33
C LEU A 6 9.52 -40.76 -13.78
N VAL A 7 10.63 -40.38 -13.14
CA VAL A 7 10.76 -40.45 -11.67
C VAL A 7 10.25 -39.17 -10.97
N MET A 8 10.09 -38.07 -11.71
CA MET A 8 9.75 -36.75 -11.16
C MET A 8 8.23 -36.46 -11.11
N LEU A 9 7.37 -37.46 -11.28
CA LEU A 9 5.90 -37.30 -11.29
C LEU A 9 5.18 -37.91 -10.08
N LEU A 10 5.88 -38.54 -9.13
CA LEU A 10 5.26 -39.24 -7.98
C LEU A 10 5.26 -38.44 -6.65
N ALA A 11 5.68 -37.17 -6.66
CA ALA A 11 5.70 -36.34 -5.44
C ALA A 11 4.50 -35.39 -5.30
N SER A 12 3.40 -35.63 -6.02
CA SER A 12 2.15 -34.89 -5.83
C SER A 12 1.35 -35.51 -4.69
N THR A 13 1.71 -35.20 -3.45
CA THR A 13 0.80 -35.43 -2.32
C THR A 13 -0.43 -34.55 -2.51
N PRO A 14 -1.65 -35.13 -2.58
CA PRO A 14 -2.86 -34.32 -2.58
C PRO A 14 -2.95 -33.58 -1.25
N ALA A 15 -2.98 -32.24 -1.32
CA ALA A 15 -3.43 -31.41 -0.21
C ALA A 15 -4.94 -31.57 -0.10
N PHE A 16 -5.41 -32.64 0.54
CA PHE A 16 -6.81 -32.77 0.88
C PHE A 16 -7.15 -31.70 1.93
N ALA A 17 -8.02 -30.77 1.56
CA ALA A 17 -8.83 -30.07 2.56
C ALA A 17 -9.69 -31.13 3.27
N ASP A 18 -9.75 -31.10 4.60
CA ASP A 18 -10.53 -32.06 5.38
C ASP A 18 -12.03 -31.70 5.33
N ASP A 19 -12.58 -31.70 4.10
CA ASP A 19 -13.97 -31.34 3.81
C ASP A 19 -14.95 -32.32 4.48
N ALA A 20 -14.52 -33.56 4.72
CA ALA A 20 -15.30 -34.60 5.38
C ALA A 20 -15.55 -34.26 6.87
N ALA A 21 -14.53 -33.78 7.59
CA ALA A 21 -14.68 -33.33 8.97
C ALA A 21 -15.65 -32.14 9.07
N VAL A 22 -15.52 -31.17 8.15
CA VAL A 22 -16.38 -29.99 8.10
C VAL A 22 -17.85 -30.35 7.84
N LEU A 23 -18.12 -31.24 6.88
CA LEU A 23 -19.49 -31.69 6.55
C LEU A 23 -20.12 -32.45 7.72
N THR A 24 -19.34 -33.23 8.47
CA THR A 24 -19.81 -33.95 9.67
C THR A 24 -20.27 -32.97 10.74
N CYS A 25 -19.47 -31.94 11.04
CA CYS A 25 -19.85 -30.93 12.04
C CYS A 25 -21.10 -30.12 11.64
N ARG A 26 -21.35 -29.90 10.34
CA ARG A 26 -22.54 -29.18 9.85
C ARG A 26 -23.85 -29.91 10.11
N ASN A 27 -23.81 -31.23 10.25
CA ASN A 27 -24.99 -32.06 10.45
C ASN A 27 -25.45 -32.10 11.92
N LEU A 28 -24.65 -31.56 12.85
CA LEU A 28 -25.01 -31.43 14.26
C LEU A 28 -26.01 -30.28 14.45
N LYS A 29 -27.22 -30.60 14.96
CA LYS A 29 -28.28 -29.60 15.23
C LYS A 29 -28.03 -28.81 16.52
N ASP A 30 -27.35 -29.41 17.49
CA ASP A 30 -27.01 -28.75 18.74
C ASP A 30 -25.88 -27.73 18.52
N PRO A 31 -26.08 -26.46 18.92
CA PRO A 31 -25.10 -25.40 18.65
C PRO A 31 -23.80 -25.57 19.46
N ALA A 32 -23.87 -26.08 20.68
CA ALA A 32 -22.69 -26.25 21.54
C ALA A 32 -21.82 -27.41 21.06
N LEU A 33 -22.44 -28.55 20.70
CA LEU A 33 -21.74 -29.69 20.12
C LEU A 33 -21.13 -29.38 18.76
N ARG A 34 -21.83 -28.61 17.92
CA ARG A 34 -21.30 -28.17 16.64
C ARG A 34 -20.07 -27.28 16.78
N LEU A 35 -20.07 -26.36 17.75
CA LEU A 35 -18.93 -25.49 18.02
C LEU A 35 -17.70 -26.32 18.48
N ALA A 36 -17.90 -27.19 19.47
CA ALA A 36 -16.85 -28.08 19.96
C ALA A 36 -16.28 -28.99 18.85
N CYS A 37 -17.12 -29.43 17.91
CA CYS A 37 -16.69 -30.22 16.74
C CYS A 37 -15.73 -29.43 15.83
N TYR A 38 -16.03 -28.16 15.55
CA TYR A 38 -15.16 -27.31 14.74
C TYR A 38 -13.84 -27.00 15.44
N ASP A 39 -13.88 -26.73 16.75
CA ASP A 39 -12.69 -26.42 17.54
C ASP A 39 -11.72 -27.62 17.63
N GLY A 40 -12.23 -28.85 17.44
CA GLY A 40 -11.42 -30.06 17.38
C GLY A 40 -10.73 -30.33 16.05
N ILE A 41 -11.06 -29.59 14.97
CA ILE A 41 -10.41 -29.74 13.67
C ILE A 41 -9.03 -29.09 13.73
N SER A 42 -7.98 -29.91 13.77
CA SER A 42 -6.61 -29.42 13.75
C SER A 42 -6.26 -28.85 12.38
N VAL A 43 -6.36 -27.54 12.24
CA VAL A 43 -5.75 -26.85 11.11
C VAL A 43 -4.25 -26.95 11.30
N ALA A 44 -3.57 -27.76 10.47
CA ALA A 44 -2.12 -27.72 10.39
C ALA A 44 -1.73 -26.28 10.04
N ALA A 45 -1.37 -25.51 11.05
CA ALA A 45 -1.00 -24.12 10.90
C ALA A 45 0.24 -24.08 10.01
N LYS A 46 0.04 -23.69 8.74
CA LYS A 46 1.12 -23.10 7.96
C LYS A 46 1.76 -22.04 8.87
N PRO A 47 3.09 -22.01 9.07
CA PRO A 47 3.70 -21.08 10.00
C PRO A 47 3.26 -19.67 9.62
N LEU A 48 2.30 -19.13 10.37
CA LEU A 48 1.97 -17.73 10.34
C LEU A 48 3.22 -17.05 10.84
N ALA A 49 3.83 -16.26 9.96
CA ALA A 49 4.94 -15.41 10.28
C ALA A 49 4.66 -14.76 11.65
N LYS A 50 5.51 -15.11 12.63
CA LYS A 50 5.66 -14.50 13.95
C LYS A 50 4.35 -13.92 14.50
N ALA A 51 3.64 -14.73 15.29
CA ALA A 51 2.60 -14.23 16.19
C ALA A 51 3.11 -12.94 16.84
N THR A 52 2.47 -11.83 16.47
CA THR A 52 2.71 -10.54 17.11
C THR A 52 2.31 -10.74 18.57
N GLU A 53 3.21 -10.37 19.46
CA GLU A 53 2.99 -10.29 20.90
C GLU A 53 1.57 -9.76 21.20
N PRO A 54 0.82 -10.34 22.16
CA PRO A 54 -0.53 -9.88 22.46
C PRO A 54 -0.51 -8.36 22.68
N ALA A 55 -1.32 -7.65 21.90
CA ALA A 55 -1.39 -6.19 21.96
C ALA A 55 -1.64 -5.76 23.42
N SER A 56 -0.76 -4.92 23.94
CA SER A 56 -0.90 -4.37 25.28
C SER A 56 -2.30 -3.74 25.46
N PRO A 57 -2.89 -3.77 26.66
CA PRO A 57 -4.17 -3.09 26.94
C PRO A 57 -4.20 -1.62 26.48
N ALA A 58 -3.05 -0.95 26.45
CA ALA A 58 -2.92 0.41 25.92
C ALA A 58 -3.12 0.48 24.39
N ALA A 59 -2.62 -0.51 23.64
CA ALA A 59 -2.77 -0.60 22.19
C ALA A 59 -4.22 -0.93 21.80
N ILE A 60 -4.92 -1.75 22.58
CA ILE A 60 -6.35 -2.06 22.36
C ILE A 60 -7.20 -0.80 22.58
N LYS A 61 -6.99 -0.05 23.67
CA LYS A 61 -7.70 1.22 23.90
C LYS A 61 -7.43 2.26 22.82
N ALA A 62 -6.19 2.36 22.33
CA ALA A 62 -5.86 3.27 21.24
C ALA A 62 -6.55 2.89 19.92
N ALA A 63 -6.69 1.59 19.65
CA ALA A 63 -7.41 1.08 18.48
C ALA A 63 -8.92 1.34 18.59
N GLU A 64 -9.53 1.14 19.78
CA GLU A 64 -10.93 1.46 20.05
C GLU A 64 -11.25 2.95 19.85
N GLN A 65 -10.37 3.84 20.33
CA GLN A 65 -10.53 5.29 20.16
C GLN A 65 -10.39 5.75 18.70
N SER A 66 -9.62 5.01 17.90
CA SER A 66 -9.39 5.29 16.48
C SER A 66 -10.43 4.62 15.58
N PHE A 67 -11.25 3.72 16.13
CA PHE A 67 -12.27 3.00 15.38
C PHE A 67 -13.34 3.98 14.86
N GLY A 68 -13.62 3.92 13.56
CA GLY A 68 -14.55 4.83 12.89
C GLY A 68 -13.99 6.20 12.53
N GLN A 69 -12.75 6.53 12.89
CA GLN A 69 -12.10 7.73 12.39
C GLN A 69 -11.62 7.52 10.95
N PRO A 70 -11.89 8.45 10.01
CA PRO A 70 -11.33 8.36 8.68
C PRO A 70 -9.81 8.52 8.78
N GLN A 71 -9.09 7.42 8.60
CA GLN A 71 -7.63 7.42 8.58
C GLN A 71 -7.15 8.05 7.27
N LYS A 72 -7.12 9.39 7.24
CA LYS A 72 -6.44 10.13 6.17
C LYS A 72 -4.97 9.74 6.25
N ALA A 73 -4.50 8.97 5.28
CA ALA A 73 -3.08 8.79 5.05
C ALA A 73 -2.46 10.18 4.97
N VAL A 74 -1.69 10.56 5.99
CA VAL A 74 -1.01 11.84 6.03
C VAL A 74 0.18 11.73 5.08
N ILE A 75 -0.07 11.93 3.78
CA ILE A 75 1.00 12.01 2.80
C ILE A 75 1.66 13.38 3.00
N ASN A 76 2.74 13.38 3.78
CA ASN A 76 3.51 14.59 4.09
C ASN A 76 4.31 15.07 2.86
N ALA A 77 4.71 14.15 2.00
CA ALA A 77 5.44 14.44 0.78
C ALA A 77 5.12 13.42 -0.33
N ILE A 78 5.15 13.89 -1.57
CA ILE A 78 5.01 13.09 -2.79
C ILE A 78 6.33 13.20 -3.54
N GLU A 79 7.01 12.08 -3.72
CA GLU A 79 8.22 11.99 -4.54
C GLU A 79 7.87 11.41 -5.89
N SER A 80 8.27 12.09 -6.96
CA SER A 80 8.05 11.64 -8.33
C SER A 80 9.08 12.27 -9.26
N THR A 81 8.88 12.06 -10.56
CA THR A 81 9.76 12.57 -11.61
C THR A 81 8.90 13.25 -12.66
N ILE A 82 9.35 14.36 -13.24
CA ILE A 82 8.75 14.94 -14.44
C ILE A 82 9.43 14.29 -15.64
N PRO A 83 8.73 13.45 -16.42
CA PRO A 83 9.35 12.71 -17.51
C PRO A 83 9.69 13.64 -18.70
N GLY A 84 10.82 13.36 -19.34
CA GLY A 84 11.28 14.06 -20.53
C GLY A 84 11.97 15.40 -20.23
N LYS A 85 11.99 16.28 -21.23
CA LYS A 85 12.68 17.58 -21.15
C LYS A 85 11.88 18.54 -20.27
N PHE A 86 12.54 19.12 -19.29
CA PHE A 86 12.00 20.15 -18.42
C PHE A 86 12.86 21.42 -18.57
N GLU A 87 12.22 22.55 -18.87
CA GLU A 87 12.90 23.84 -19.15
C GLU A 87 12.59 24.90 -18.10
N GLY A 88 12.09 24.46 -16.94
CA GLY A 88 11.66 25.32 -15.86
C GLY A 88 10.15 25.46 -15.89
N TRP A 89 9.67 26.61 -15.44
CA TRP A 89 8.25 26.83 -15.29
C TRP A 89 7.82 28.28 -15.50
N GLU A 90 6.55 28.40 -15.86
CA GLU A 90 5.85 29.66 -16.04
C GLU A 90 4.64 29.75 -15.11
N PRO A 91 4.08 30.96 -14.90
CA PRO A 91 2.85 31.13 -14.14
C PRO A 91 1.73 30.29 -14.75
N ASN A 92 0.97 29.58 -13.91
CA ASN A 92 -0.13 28.70 -14.34
C ASN A 92 0.28 27.45 -15.15
N GLN A 93 1.58 27.19 -15.33
CA GLN A 93 2.06 26.00 -16.02
C GLN A 93 1.59 24.72 -15.31
N GLN A 94 1.29 23.70 -16.10
CA GLN A 94 0.88 22.38 -15.62
C GLN A 94 1.97 21.34 -15.89
N PHE A 95 2.21 20.46 -14.93
CA PHE A 95 3.17 19.37 -15.03
C PHE A 95 2.49 18.04 -14.74
N THR A 96 2.78 17.07 -15.59
CA THR A 96 2.41 15.68 -15.36
C THR A 96 3.59 14.97 -14.73
N LEU A 97 3.38 14.39 -13.56
CA LEU A 97 4.37 13.57 -12.88
C LEU A 97 4.34 12.14 -13.42
N ALA A 98 5.43 11.39 -13.24
CA ALA A 98 5.56 10.00 -13.67
C ALA A 98 4.52 9.06 -13.03
N ASN A 99 3.97 9.44 -11.87
CA ASN A 99 2.86 8.74 -11.22
C ASN A 99 1.47 9.06 -11.84
N GLY A 100 1.42 9.86 -12.91
CA GLY A 100 0.22 10.25 -13.63
C GLY A 100 -0.56 11.42 -13.02
N GLN A 101 -0.11 11.98 -11.90
CA GLN A 101 -0.74 13.16 -11.29
C GLN A 101 -0.43 14.42 -12.09
N VAL A 102 -1.38 15.36 -12.13
CA VAL A 102 -1.17 16.66 -12.77
C VAL A 102 -1.22 17.77 -11.74
N TRP A 103 -0.19 18.60 -11.75
CA TRP A 103 0.00 19.71 -10.81
C TRP A 103 0.16 21.03 -11.56
N LYS A 104 -0.42 22.09 -11.00
CA LYS A 104 -0.41 23.44 -11.58
C LYS A 104 0.27 24.42 -10.64
N ILE A 105 1.09 25.34 -11.17
CA ILE A 105 1.65 26.45 -10.40
C ILE A 105 0.59 27.49 -10.07
N VAL A 106 0.57 27.95 -8.82
CA VAL A 106 -0.45 28.87 -8.31
C VAL A 106 0.10 30.14 -7.67
N ASP A 107 1.40 30.29 -7.49
CA ASP A 107 2.02 31.49 -6.90
C ASP A 107 2.43 32.55 -7.93
N GLY A 108 2.28 32.26 -9.23
CA GLY A 108 2.70 33.16 -10.29
C GLY A 108 4.22 33.25 -10.47
N SER A 109 4.99 32.34 -9.87
CA SER A 109 6.43 32.28 -10.06
C SER A 109 6.81 31.74 -11.44
N SER A 110 8.00 32.10 -11.89
CA SER A 110 8.65 31.58 -13.08
C SER A 110 10.13 31.39 -12.83
N ALA A 111 10.71 30.35 -13.41
CA ALA A 111 12.15 30.14 -13.41
C ALA A 111 12.57 29.35 -14.64
N TYR A 112 13.80 29.57 -15.08
CA TYR A 112 14.42 28.79 -16.12
C TYR A 112 15.31 27.70 -15.50
N PHE A 113 15.09 26.45 -15.87
CA PHE A 113 15.88 25.32 -15.39
C PHE A 113 15.85 24.20 -16.41
N VAL A 114 17.00 23.82 -16.95
CA VAL A 114 17.06 22.75 -17.96
C VAL A 114 17.46 21.44 -17.32
N GLY A 115 16.61 20.43 -17.48
CA GLY A 115 16.87 19.06 -17.07
C GLY A 115 16.10 18.06 -17.91
N ASN A 116 16.41 16.78 -17.71
CA ASN A 116 15.66 15.68 -18.30
C ASN A 116 15.34 14.66 -17.20
N ASP A 117 14.11 14.13 -17.20
CA ASP A 117 13.63 13.20 -16.17
C ASP A 117 13.91 13.72 -14.74
N VAL A 118 13.47 14.96 -14.48
CA VAL A 118 13.84 15.70 -13.28
C VAL A 118 13.06 15.20 -12.08
N LYS A 119 13.76 14.82 -11.00
CA LYS A 119 13.11 14.41 -9.75
C LYS A 119 12.53 15.60 -9.02
N VAL A 120 11.31 15.41 -8.53
CA VAL A 120 10.57 16.41 -7.78
C VAL A 120 9.98 15.83 -6.50
N ARG A 121 9.99 16.64 -5.44
CA ARG A 121 9.34 16.34 -4.17
C ARG A 121 8.31 17.42 -3.87
N ILE A 122 7.04 17.06 -3.84
CA ILE A 122 5.95 17.95 -3.45
C ILE A 122 5.68 17.76 -1.97
N GLU A 123 5.86 18.81 -1.17
CA GLU A 123 5.70 18.77 0.28
C GLU A 123 4.70 19.81 0.76
N LYS A 124 4.02 19.50 1.86
CA LYS A 124 3.10 20.44 2.51
C LYS A 124 3.91 21.45 3.33
N GLY A 125 3.75 22.73 3.04
CA GLY A 125 4.29 23.81 3.86
C GLY A 125 3.23 24.46 4.76
N SER A 126 3.57 25.65 5.27
CA SER A 126 2.67 26.44 6.12
C SER A 126 1.36 26.79 5.42
N PHE A 127 0.28 26.96 6.18
CA PHE A 127 -1.04 27.36 5.67
C PHE A 127 -1.62 26.45 4.56
N SER A 128 -1.28 25.16 4.58
CA SER A 128 -1.71 24.17 3.58
C SER A 128 -1.25 24.45 2.14
N ALA A 129 -0.27 25.32 1.94
CA ALA A 129 0.42 25.43 0.67
C ALA A 129 1.19 24.14 0.35
N MET A 130 1.28 23.76 -0.92
CA MET A 130 2.12 22.65 -1.38
C MET A 130 3.26 23.25 -2.20
N PHE A 131 4.50 22.94 -1.82
CA PHE A 131 5.69 23.41 -2.53
C PHE A 131 6.29 22.27 -3.34
N MET A 132 6.71 22.56 -4.56
CA MET A 132 7.42 21.60 -5.40
C MET A 132 8.92 21.88 -5.32
N LYS A 133 9.66 20.97 -4.68
CA LYS A 133 11.12 20.96 -4.71
C LYS A 133 11.60 20.22 -5.95
N ILE A 134 12.45 20.88 -6.72
CA ILE A 134 13.07 20.32 -7.93
C ILE A 134 14.53 20.06 -7.60
N GLU A 135 15.01 18.84 -7.84
CA GLU A 135 16.41 18.48 -7.60
C GLU A 135 17.34 19.40 -8.43
N GLY A 136 18.23 20.14 -7.77
CA GLY A 136 19.14 21.09 -8.42
C GLY A 136 18.60 22.52 -8.60
N SER A 137 17.36 22.80 -8.21
CA SER A 137 16.80 24.17 -8.17
C SER A 137 16.81 24.74 -6.75
N THR A 138 17.10 26.02 -6.61
CA THR A 138 16.97 26.76 -5.33
C THR A 138 15.57 27.35 -5.13
N GLN A 139 14.75 27.36 -6.17
CA GLN A 139 13.41 27.92 -6.18
C GLN A 139 12.36 26.81 -6.08
N TYR A 140 11.33 27.04 -5.26
CA TYR A 140 10.29 26.07 -4.94
C TYR A 140 8.91 26.66 -5.22
N PRO A 141 8.33 26.47 -6.42
CA PRO A 141 7.02 27.02 -6.74
C PRO A 141 5.92 26.37 -5.91
N THR A 142 4.91 27.17 -5.56
CA THR A 142 3.68 26.68 -4.94
C THR A 142 2.80 26.04 -6.00
N VAL A 143 2.35 24.83 -5.74
CA VAL A 143 1.58 24.02 -6.68
C VAL A 143 0.24 23.59 -6.09
N ARG A 144 -0.72 23.30 -6.97
CA ARG A 144 -2.01 22.71 -6.62
C ARG A 144 -2.29 21.55 -7.56
N ARG A 145 -2.76 20.44 -7.01
CA ARG A 145 -3.17 19.28 -7.80
C ARG A 145 -4.43 19.61 -8.59
N VAL A 146 -4.42 19.28 -9.88
CA VAL A 146 -5.55 19.46 -10.79
C VAL A 146 -6.11 18.13 -11.30
N LYS A 147 -5.34 17.03 -11.26
CA LYS A 147 -5.77 15.67 -11.60
C LYS A 147 -5.03 14.62 -10.77
#